data_AF-A0A1Y0GZM2-F1
#
_entry.id   AF-A0A1Y0GZM2-F1
#
_cell.length_a   1.000
_cell.length_b   1.000
_cell.length_c   1.000
_cell.angle_alpha   90.00
_cell.angle_beta   90.00
_cell.angle_gamma   90.00
#
_symmetry.space_group_name_H-M   'P 1'
#
loop_
_entity.id
_entity.type
_entity.pdbx_description
1 polymer ?
#
loop_
_entity_poly.entity_id
_entity_poly.type
_entity_poly.pdbx_seq_one_letter_code
_entity_poly.pdbx_strand_id
1 'polypeptide(L)'
;MASAQINFAGSYSQNFDSLPSTSSTTWSNNTTLAGWYAGTDATPSISTIGINTGSTTTAGLYSFGVTGINPLTDRSIGFAPSNAFSGASGTGRNALALFLTNNSSSALENFVVSFRGEQFRRDFPSSQALTFGYAVGTSPTVPALLAATVTSVAGLTFTSPTVGLGGSALDGNLPTNSTSLSSGLTGLTLQAGETLMLRWIDLNDVSNDHFLTIDDVSVTADAVPEPATMIIFAGAAAIAAHRRRK
;
A
#
# COMPACT_ATOMS: atom_id res chain seq x y z
N MET A 1 21.75 4.44 0.98
CA MET A 1 20.31 4.18 1.22
C MET A 1 19.76 3.66 -0.11
N ALA A 2 19.24 2.44 -0.17
CA ALA A 2 18.58 1.98 -1.39
C ALA A 2 17.28 2.78 -1.56
N SER A 3 17.16 3.56 -2.63
CA SER A 3 15.91 4.22 -3.00
C SER A 3 14.85 3.18 -3.33
N ALA A 4 13.56 3.47 -3.11
CA ALA A 4 12.51 2.59 -3.65
C ALA A 4 12.62 2.57 -5.18
N GLN A 5 12.28 1.43 -5.79
CA GLN A 5 12.45 1.27 -7.24
C GLN A 5 11.40 2.03 -8.06
N ILE A 6 10.26 2.39 -7.44
CA ILE A 6 9.22 3.15 -8.11
C ILE A 6 9.57 4.63 -8.07
N ASN A 7 9.91 5.17 -9.24
CA ASN A 7 9.95 6.61 -9.44
C ASN A 7 8.53 7.15 -9.53
N PHE A 8 8.08 7.77 -8.44
CA PHE A 8 6.74 8.32 -8.34
C PHE A 8 6.72 9.79 -8.75
N ALA A 9 5.95 10.10 -9.79
CA ALA A 9 5.80 11.43 -10.36
C ALA A 9 4.34 11.93 -10.29
N GLY A 10 3.57 11.46 -9.31
CA GLY A 10 2.19 11.89 -9.08
C GLY A 10 1.10 10.88 -9.48
N SER A 11 1.44 9.75 -10.09
CA SER A 11 0.49 8.64 -10.30
C SER A 11 1.14 7.27 -10.23
N TYR A 12 0.42 6.29 -9.70
CA TYR A 12 0.78 4.87 -9.64
C TYR A 12 -0.47 4.01 -9.57
N SER A 13 -0.44 2.84 -10.22
CA SER A 13 -1.51 1.84 -10.13
C SER A 13 -0.96 0.42 -10.04
N GLN A 14 -1.66 -0.45 -9.33
CA GLN A 14 -1.38 -1.88 -9.22
C GLN A 14 -2.68 -2.67 -9.08
N ASN A 15 -2.96 -3.54 -10.04
CA ASN A 15 -4.14 -4.41 -10.08
C ASN A 15 -3.80 -5.88 -9.79
N PHE A 16 -2.54 -6.20 -9.49
CA PHE A 16 -2.05 -7.53 -9.13
C PHE A 16 -2.33 -8.68 -10.11
N ASP A 17 -2.96 -8.45 -11.26
CA ASP A 17 -3.29 -9.46 -12.27
C ASP A 17 -2.07 -10.21 -12.86
N SER A 18 -0.87 -9.66 -12.66
CA SER A 18 0.39 -10.33 -13.01
C SER A 18 0.85 -11.38 -11.99
N LEU A 19 0.21 -11.46 -10.82
CA LEU A 19 0.49 -12.46 -9.80
C LEU A 19 0.11 -13.87 -10.29
N PRO A 20 0.71 -14.93 -9.72
CA PRO A 20 0.46 -16.29 -10.18
C PRO A 20 -1.02 -16.70 -10.05
N SER A 21 -1.53 -17.38 -11.07
CA SER A 21 -2.90 -17.93 -11.09
C SER A 21 -2.98 -19.44 -11.31
N THR A 22 -1.86 -20.09 -11.63
CA THR A 22 -1.80 -21.52 -11.99
C THR A 22 -0.99 -22.37 -11.02
N SER A 23 0.10 -21.82 -10.48
CA SER A 23 0.94 -22.49 -9.49
C SER A 23 1.64 -21.46 -8.61
N SER A 24 1.92 -21.82 -7.35
CA SER A 24 2.78 -21.04 -6.46
C SER A 24 4.13 -20.74 -7.10
N THR A 25 4.71 -19.58 -6.80
CA THR A 25 6.03 -19.16 -7.30
C THR A 25 6.84 -18.48 -6.21
N THR A 26 8.10 -18.16 -6.51
CA THR A 26 8.98 -17.42 -5.59
C THR A 26 8.44 -16.00 -5.38
N TRP A 27 8.28 -15.64 -4.10
CA TRP A 27 8.13 -14.25 -3.71
C TRP A 27 9.49 -13.67 -3.36
N SER A 28 9.79 -12.50 -3.91
CA SER A 28 10.93 -11.70 -3.52
C SER A 28 10.53 -10.23 -3.49
N ASN A 29 10.70 -9.61 -2.33
CA ASN A 29 10.38 -8.21 -2.11
C ASN A 29 11.06 -7.32 -3.15
N ASN A 30 10.30 -6.36 -3.68
CA ASN A 30 10.71 -5.45 -4.74
C ASN A 30 11.11 -6.12 -6.09
N THR A 31 10.92 -7.44 -6.23
CA THR A 31 11.29 -8.16 -7.46
C THR A 31 10.08 -8.83 -8.09
N THR A 32 9.27 -9.57 -7.31
CA THR A 32 8.03 -10.18 -7.82
C THR A 32 7.03 -9.09 -8.22
N LEU A 33 6.96 -8.02 -7.43
CA LEU A 33 6.25 -6.79 -7.74
C LEU A 33 7.14 -5.61 -7.32
N ALA A 34 7.48 -4.75 -8.28
CA ALA A 34 8.36 -3.60 -8.02
C ALA A 34 7.71 -2.64 -7.00
N GLY A 35 8.47 -2.21 -6.00
CA GLY A 35 8.01 -1.36 -4.91
C GLY A 35 7.21 -2.08 -3.81
N TRP A 36 6.83 -3.34 -4.00
CA TRP A 36 6.01 -4.09 -3.05
C TRP A 36 6.85 -4.97 -2.12
N TYR A 37 6.48 -4.94 -0.85
CA TYR A 37 7.12 -5.67 0.22
C TYR A 37 6.06 -6.39 1.04
N ALA A 38 6.37 -7.63 1.42
CA ALA A 38 5.60 -8.40 2.37
C ALA A 38 6.52 -8.90 3.49
N GLY A 39 5.96 -9.01 4.70
CA GLY A 39 6.65 -9.59 5.85
C GLY A 39 5.70 -9.70 7.04
N THR A 40 6.01 -10.59 7.96
CA THR A 40 5.22 -10.78 9.18
C THR A 40 6.12 -10.77 10.41
N ASP A 41 5.53 -10.66 11.61
CA ASP A 41 6.31 -10.67 12.86
C ASP A 41 7.05 -12.00 13.09
N ALA A 42 6.51 -13.13 12.61
CA ALA A 42 7.14 -14.46 12.76
C ALA A 42 7.88 -14.95 11.51
N THR A 43 7.57 -14.42 10.33
CA THR A 43 8.16 -14.77 9.03
C THR A 43 8.58 -13.49 8.28
N PRO A 44 9.68 -12.84 8.69
CA PRO A 44 10.13 -11.60 8.06
C PRO A 44 10.64 -11.81 6.62
N SER A 45 11.08 -13.02 6.28
CA SER A 45 11.56 -13.37 4.93
C SER A 45 10.59 -14.34 4.27
N ILE A 46 9.54 -13.81 3.64
CA ILE A 46 8.62 -14.58 2.82
C ILE A 46 9.31 -14.92 1.49
N SER A 47 9.36 -16.20 1.12
CA SER A 47 10.05 -16.68 -0.08
C SER A 47 9.12 -17.25 -1.15
N THR A 48 7.83 -17.39 -0.84
CA THR A 48 6.83 -17.98 -1.73
C THR A 48 5.56 -17.13 -1.71
N ILE A 49 4.95 -16.95 -2.87
CA ILE A 49 3.56 -16.52 -3.00
C ILE A 49 2.77 -17.69 -3.58
N GLY A 50 1.77 -18.14 -2.83
CA GLY A 50 0.88 -19.22 -3.25
C GLY A 50 -0.29 -18.72 -4.09
N ILE A 51 -1.11 -19.66 -4.56
CA ILE A 51 -2.44 -19.36 -5.10
C ILE A 51 -3.51 -19.82 -4.12
N ASN A 52 -4.55 -19.03 -3.89
CA ASN A 52 -5.62 -19.39 -2.97
C ASN A 52 -6.98 -18.87 -3.45
N THR A 53 -7.99 -19.74 -3.39
CA THR A 53 -9.38 -19.38 -3.72
C THR A 53 -10.21 -19.09 -2.47
N GLY A 54 -9.58 -18.91 -1.31
CA GLY A 54 -10.22 -18.89 0.01
C GLY A 54 -10.46 -20.28 0.62
N SER A 55 -10.12 -21.34 -0.11
CA SER A 55 -10.40 -22.73 0.25
C SER A 55 -9.31 -23.37 1.12
N THR A 56 -8.04 -23.08 0.85
CA THR A 56 -6.93 -23.57 1.68
C THR A 56 -6.66 -22.61 2.83
N THR A 57 -6.51 -23.17 4.03
CA THR A 57 -6.14 -22.44 5.25
C THR A 57 -4.68 -22.63 5.64
N THR A 58 -3.88 -23.17 4.72
CA THR A 58 -2.42 -23.17 4.90
C THR A 58 -1.95 -21.73 5.01
N ALA A 59 -1.12 -21.44 6.01
CA ALA A 59 -0.65 -20.07 6.24
C ALA A 59 0.35 -19.63 5.18
N GLY A 60 0.34 -18.35 4.81
CA GLY A 60 1.23 -17.82 3.79
C GLY A 60 0.78 -16.50 3.19
N LEU A 61 1.62 -15.97 2.28
CA LEU A 61 1.25 -14.91 1.35
C LEU A 61 0.65 -15.56 0.09
N TYR A 62 -0.47 -15.03 -0.38
CA TYR A 62 -1.21 -15.61 -1.50
C TYR A 62 -1.63 -14.56 -2.52
N SER A 63 -1.56 -14.97 -3.78
CA SER A 63 -2.38 -14.41 -4.84
C SER A 63 -3.75 -15.05 -4.75
N PHE A 64 -4.73 -14.25 -4.37
CA PHE A 64 -6.10 -14.68 -4.23
C PHE A 64 -6.88 -14.49 -5.51
N GLY A 65 -7.87 -15.36 -5.70
CA GLY A 65 -8.90 -15.17 -6.69
C GLY A 65 -9.68 -16.47 -6.92
N VAL A 66 -10.82 -16.38 -7.59
CA VAL A 66 -11.72 -17.54 -7.73
C VAL A 66 -11.42 -18.39 -8.96
N THR A 67 -11.76 -19.68 -8.87
CA THR A 67 -11.80 -20.59 -10.03
C THR A 67 -13.20 -20.56 -10.65
N GLY A 68 -13.31 -20.21 -11.93
CA GLY A 68 -14.47 -20.52 -12.75
C GLY A 68 -15.61 -19.49 -12.82
N ILE A 69 -15.60 -18.43 -12.01
CA ILE A 69 -16.60 -17.34 -12.09
C ILE A 69 -15.97 -16.05 -12.64
N ASN A 70 -14.80 -15.66 -12.15
CA ASN A 70 -14.04 -14.50 -12.65
C ASN A 70 -12.87 -14.96 -13.53
N PRO A 71 -12.29 -14.06 -14.35
CA PRO A 71 -11.09 -14.37 -15.10
C PRO A 71 -10.02 -14.94 -14.16
N LEU A 72 -9.32 -16.00 -14.58
CA LEU A 72 -8.22 -16.55 -13.79
C LEU A 72 -7.09 -15.53 -13.56
N THR A 73 -7.08 -14.45 -14.35
CA THR A 73 -6.13 -13.34 -14.25
C THR A 73 -6.52 -12.28 -13.23
N ASP A 74 -7.79 -12.21 -12.80
CA ASP A 74 -8.29 -11.21 -11.83
C ASP A 74 -7.81 -11.61 -10.44
N ARG A 75 -6.68 -11.03 -9.99
CA ARG A 75 -5.96 -11.45 -8.78
C ARG A 75 -5.88 -10.32 -7.77
N SER A 76 -6.04 -10.66 -6.50
CA SER A 76 -5.73 -9.78 -5.37
C SER A 76 -4.61 -10.37 -4.50
N ILE A 77 -4.04 -9.58 -3.58
CA ILE A 77 -2.96 -10.03 -2.70
C ILE A 77 -3.36 -9.94 -1.23
N GLY A 78 -2.99 -10.94 -0.45
CA GLY A 78 -3.24 -10.96 1.00
C GLY A 78 -2.59 -12.14 1.69
N PHE A 79 -3.01 -12.38 2.93
CA PHE A 79 -2.44 -13.42 3.77
C PHE A 79 -3.48 -14.46 4.19
N ALA A 80 -3.01 -15.67 4.48
CA ALA A 80 -3.68 -16.59 5.39
C ALA A 80 -2.89 -16.59 6.71
N PRO A 81 -3.40 -15.95 7.78
CA PRO A 81 -2.67 -15.82 9.02
C PRO A 81 -2.56 -17.15 9.80
N SER A 82 -1.55 -17.24 10.67
CA SER A 82 -1.47 -18.25 11.73
C SER A 82 -0.46 -17.85 12.79
N ASN A 83 -0.47 -18.52 13.95
CA ASN A 83 0.55 -18.27 14.99
C ASN A 83 1.99 -18.45 14.50
N ALA A 84 2.26 -19.51 13.72
CA ALA A 84 3.60 -19.82 13.25
C ALA A 84 4.07 -18.89 12.13
N PHE A 85 3.14 -18.42 11.30
CA PHE A 85 3.45 -17.58 10.15
C PHE A 85 3.44 -16.09 10.50
N SER A 86 2.45 -15.64 11.26
CA SER A 86 2.14 -14.22 11.50
C SER A 86 2.64 -13.70 12.86
N GLY A 87 2.83 -14.59 13.85
CA GLY A 87 3.05 -14.23 15.25
C GLY A 87 1.80 -14.50 16.10
N ALA A 88 1.86 -14.23 17.41
CA ALA A 88 0.82 -14.65 18.36
C ALA A 88 -0.58 -14.12 18.04
N SER A 89 -1.60 -14.95 18.19
CA SER A 89 -3.01 -14.57 18.03
C SER A 89 -3.37 -13.30 18.83
N GLY A 90 -4.13 -12.41 18.20
CA GLY A 90 -4.50 -11.08 18.68
C GLY A 90 -3.43 -9.98 18.53
N THR A 91 -2.19 -10.31 18.17
CA THR A 91 -1.09 -9.33 18.10
C THR A 91 -0.11 -9.48 16.95
N GLY A 92 0.03 -10.68 16.38
CA GLY A 92 0.91 -10.96 15.25
C GLY A 92 0.43 -10.24 14.00
N ARG A 93 1.35 -9.61 13.26
CA ARG A 93 1.01 -8.79 12.10
C ARG A 93 1.51 -9.42 10.82
N ASN A 94 0.67 -9.34 9.80
CA ASN A 94 1.04 -9.56 8.41
C ASN A 94 1.01 -8.21 7.69
N ALA A 95 2.15 -7.80 7.16
CA ALA A 95 2.33 -6.50 6.54
C ALA A 95 2.55 -6.62 5.04
N LEU A 96 1.75 -5.88 4.28
CA LEU A 96 2.00 -5.53 2.89
C LEU A 96 2.33 -4.04 2.83
N ALA A 97 3.33 -3.63 2.06
CA ALA A 97 3.56 -2.22 1.81
C ALA A 97 4.06 -1.94 0.40
N LEU A 98 3.73 -0.73 -0.06
CA LEU A 98 4.22 -0.12 -1.27
C LEU A 98 5.15 1.04 -0.90
N PHE A 99 6.35 1.07 -1.48
CA PHE A 99 7.28 2.18 -1.36
C PHE A 99 7.35 2.98 -2.66
N LEU A 100 7.12 4.28 -2.55
CA LEU A 100 7.14 5.24 -3.64
C LEU A 100 8.18 6.33 -3.35
N THR A 101 9.17 6.53 -4.22
CA THR A 101 10.15 7.61 -4.07
C THR A 101 9.82 8.74 -5.02
N ASN A 102 9.70 9.96 -4.51
CA ASN A 102 9.58 11.16 -5.35
C ASN A 102 10.96 11.49 -5.94
N ASN A 103 11.26 11.08 -7.18
CA ASN A 103 12.49 11.53 -7.85
C ASN A 103 12.25 12.69 -8.82
N SER A 104 11.12 13.40 -8.68
CA SER A 104 10.93 14.68 -9.38
C SER A 104 11.76 15.78 -8.72
N SER A 105 11.77 16.96 -9.33
CA SER A 105 12.45 18.14 -8.77
C SER A 105 11.61 18.92 -7.75
N SER A 106 10.33 18.60 -7.60
CA SER A 106 9.38 19.38 -6.81
C SER A 106 8.71 18.52 -5.74
N ALA A 107 8.18 19.17 -4.71
CA ALA A 107 7.37 18.47 -3.71
C ALA A 107 6.07 17.95 -4.32
N LEU A 108 5.58 16.83 -3.81
CA LEU A 108 4.27 16.29 -4.12
C LEU A 108 3.32 16.50 -2.94
N GLU A 109 2.07 16.87 -3.21
CA GLU A 109 1.00 17.11 -2.21
C GLU A 109 -0.33 16.52 -2.70
N ASN A 110 -1.41 16.73 -1.94
CA ASN A 110 -2.79 16.30 -2.29
C ASN A 110 -2.90 14.81 -2.63
N PHE A 111 -2.18 13.98 -1.87
CA PHE A 111 -2.20 12.54 -2.10
C PHE A 111 -3.60 11.97 -1.92
N VAL A 112 -4.04 11.17 -2.89
CA VAL A 112 -5.23 10.33 -2.79
C VAL A 112 -4.80 8.88 -2.99
N VAL A 113 -5.21 8.02 -2.09
CA VAL A 113 -5.03 6.57 -2.20
C VAL A 113 -6.40 5.93 -2.33
N SER A 114 -6.53 4.97 -3.22
CA SER A 114 -7.68 4.07 -3.29
C SER A 114 -7.24 2.63 -3.48
N PHE A 115 -8.07 1.70 -3.05
CA PHE A 115 -7.94 0.28 -3.34
C PHE A 115 -9.28 -0.41 -3.14
N ARG A 116 -9.42 -1.62 -3.65
CA ARG A 116 -10.53 -2.52 -3.37
C ARG A 116 -10.12 -3.50 -2.28
N GLY A 117 -10.81 -3.47 -1.15
CA GLY A 117 -10.69 -4.50 -0.13
C GLY A 117 -11.61 -5.66 -0.49
N GLU A 118 -11.08 -6.89 -0.49
CA GLU A 118 -11.86 -8.09 -0.82
C GLU A 118 -11.66 -9.18 0.23
N GLN A 119 -12.74 -9.91 0.50
CA GLN A 119 -12.77 -11.01 1.45
C GLN A 119 -12.95 -12.34 0.72
N PHE A 120 -11.94 -13.22 0.81
CA PHE A 120 -11.97 -14.56 0.20
C PHE A 120 -12.35 -15.66 1.18
N ARG A 121 -12.39 -15.37 2.48
CA ARG A 121 -12.81 -16.34 3.49
C ARG A 121 -13.50 -15.66 4.66
N ARG A 122 -14.58 -16.28 5.12
CA ARG A 122 -15.21 -16.01 6.42
C ARG A 122 -14.95 -17.20 7.32
N ASP A 123 -14.43 -16.97 8.52
CA ASP A 123 -14.13 -18.06 9.47
C ASP A 123 -14.44 -17.72 10.95
N PHE A 124 -15.07 -16.58 11.20
CA PHE A 124 -15.36 -16.09 12.55
C PHE A 124 -16.64 -15.22 12.57
N PRO A 125 -17.39 -15.15 13.69
CA PRO A 125 -18.63 -14.37 13.77
C PRO A 125 -18.43 -12.86 13.96
N SER A 126 -17.23 -12.40 14.33
CA SER A 126 -16.89 -10.97 14.41
C SER A 126 -16.15 -10.52 13.16
N SER A 127 -16.35 -9.26 12.77
CA SER A 127 -15.62 -8.65 11.66
C SER A 127 -14.14 -8.48 12.00
N GLN A 128 -13.29 -8.63 10.99
CA GLN A 128 -11.84 -8.44 11.07
C GLN A 128 -11.42 -7.33 10.11
N ALA A 129 -10.25 -6.75 10.35
CA ALA A 129 -9.85 -5.52 9.68
C ALA A 129 -8.45 -5.61 9.10
N LEU A 130 -8.34 -5.18 7.85
CA LEU A 130 -7.10 -4.86 7.18
C LEU A 130 -6.89 -3.35 7.29
N THR A 131 -5.98 -2.94 8.17
CA THR A 131 -5.79 -1.54 8.56
C THR A 131 -4.73 -0.85 7.71
N PHE A 132 -4.92 0.44 7.42
CA PHE A 132 -4.00 1.22 6.59
C PHE A 132 -3.30 2.33 7.36
N GLY A 133 -2.03 2.56 7.02
CA GLY A 133 -1.31 3.77 7.41
C GLY A 133 -0.14 4.08 6.48
N TYR A 134 0.48 5.25 6.67
CA TYR A 134 1.63 5.67 5.88
C TYR A 134 2.75 6.27 6.73
N ALA A 135 3.97 6.29 6.17
CA ALA A 135 5.12 6.96 6.76
C ALA A 135 6.06 7.54 5.68
N VAL A 136 6.68 8.68 5.97
CA VAL A 136 7.62 9.38 5.07
C VAL A 136 9.06 9.18 5.55
N GLY A 137 10.02 9.21 4.63
CA GLY A 137 11.45 9.08 4.94
C GLY A 137 11.85 7.67 5.35
N THR A 138 11.02 6.67 5.04
CA THR A 138 11.25 5.27 5.42
C THR A 138 12.09 4.55 4.37
N SER A 139 13.07 3.76 4.83
CA SER A 139 13.85 2.90 3.94
C SER A 139 13.05 1.65 3.57
N PRO A 140 13.08 1.21 2.29
CA PRO A 140 12.28 0.10 1.78
C PRO A 140 12.82 -1.26 2.25
N THR A 141 12.53 -1.60 3.51
CA THR A 141 13.03 -2.80 4.19
C THR A 141 11.93 -3.44 5.02
N VAL A 142 11.99 -4.77 5.20
CA VAL A 142 11.01 -5.48 6.04
C VAL A 142 11.00 -5.00 7.50
N PRO A 143 12.14 -4.73 8.17
CA PRO A 143 12.11 -4.13 9.50
C PRO A 143 11.33 -2.81 9.55
N ALA A 144 11.46 -1.95 8.51
CA ALA A 144 10.68 -0.72 8.43
C ALA A 144 9.17 -0.97 8.29
N LEU A 145 8.77 -2.03 7.57
CA LEU A 145 7.37 -2.45 7.44
C LEU A 145 6.69 -2.62 8.80
N LEU A 146 7.36 -3.28 9.75
CA LEU A 146 6.77 -3.68 11.03
C LEU A 146 7.14 -2.74 12.19
N ALA A 147 8.24 -2.00 12.10
CA ALA A 147 8.71 -1.11 13.17
C ALA A 147 8.32 0.36 12.98
N ALA A 148 7.98 0.80 11.76
CA ALA A 148 7.67 2.21 11.53
C ALA A 148 6.38 2.64 12.27
N THR A 149 6.49 3.76 12.98
CA THR A 149 5.33 4.55 13.41
C THR A 149 4.67 5.12 12.16
N VAL A 150 3.38 4.86 11.97
CA VAL A 150 2.62 5.32 10.81
C VAL A 150 1.54 6.30 11.24
N THR A 151 1.16 7.17 10.32
CA THR A 151 -0.11 7.90 10.39
C THR A 151 -1.22 6.98 9.89
N SER A 152 -2.12 6.60 10.78
CA SER A 152 -3.28 5.76 10.42
C SER A 152 -4.33 6.57 9.66
N VAL A 153 -4.95 5.95 8.65
CA VAL A 153 -6.02 6.59 7.85
C VAL A 153 -7.27 5.73 7.90
N ALA A 154 -8.21 6.11 8.77
CA ALA A 154 -9.41 5.31 9.05
C ALA A 154 -10.28 5.06 7.80
N GLY A 155 -10.34 6.02 6.87
CA GLY A 155 -11.08 5.87 5.61
C GLY A 155 -10.51 4.82 4.64
N LEU A 156 -9.34 4.27 4.95
CA LEU A 156 -8.65 3.23 4.19
C LEU A 156 -8.54 1.91 4.97
N THR A 157 -9.24 1.77 6.11
CA THR A 157 -9.36 0.48 6.80
C THR A 157 -10.47 -0.33 6.15
N PHE A 158 -10.12 -1.50 5.61
CA PHE A 158 -11.08 -2.46 5.11
C PHE A 158 -11.55 -3.37 6.25
N THR A 159 -12.83 -3.31 6.58
CA THR A 159 -13.47 -4.22 7.53
C THR A 159 -14.23 -5.29 6.75
N SER A 160 -14.03 -6.55 7.12
CA SER A 160 -14.65 -7.69 6.45
C SER A 160 -16.18 -7.59 6.44
N PRO A 161 -16.84 -7.62 5.27
CA PRO A 161 -18.30 -7.45 5.18
C PRO A 161 -19.09 -8.69 5.58
N THR A 162 -18.52 -9.89 5.45
CA THR A 162 -19.22 -11.16 5.64
C THR A 162 -18.67 -11.90 6.86
N VAL A 163 -19.51 -12.07 7.89
CA VAL A 163 -19.17 -12.74 9.15
C VAL A 163 -20.07 -13.93 9.43
N GLY A 164 -19.63 -14.86 10.28
CA GLY A 164 -20.45 -15.99 10.71
C GLY A 164 -19.67 -17.25 11.05
N LEU A 165 -20.35 -18.21 11.70
CA LEU A 165 -19.75 -19.49 12.13
C LEU A 165 -19.47 -20.43 10.95
N GLY A 166 -18.41 -21.23 11.08
CA GLY A 166 -18.03 -22.27 10.12
C GLY A 166 -17.33 -21.71 8.88
N GLY A 167 -16.05 -22.00 8.75
CA GLY A 167 -15.20 -21.52 7.67
C GLY A 167 -15.71 -21.84 6.27
N SER A 168 -15.80 -20.82 5.42
CA SER A 168 -16.15 -20.97 4.00
C SER A 168 -15.32 -20.02 3.14
N ALA A 169 -14.89 -20.54 1.99
CA ALA A 169 -14.44 -19.70 0.89
C ALA A 169 -15.59 -18.79 0.43
N LEU A 170 -15.23 -17.60 -0.01
CA LEU A 170 -16.09 -16.58 -0.59
C LEU A 170 -15.51 -16.15 -1.94
N ASP A 171 -16.38 -15.61 -2.80
CA ASP A 171 -15.93 -14.89 -3.99
C ASP A 171 -15.73 -13.42 -3.64
N GLY A 172 -14.46 -13.01 -3.51
CA GLY A 172 -14.06 -11.64 -3.14
C GLY A 172 -14.54 -10.58 -4.15
N ASN A 173 -14.73 -10.98 -5.40
CA ASN A 173 -15.07 -10.06 -6.50
C ASN A 173 -16.56 -9.70 -6.46
N LEU A 174 -17.37 -10.40 -5.66
CA LEU A 174 -18.75 -10.04 -5.43
C LEU A 174 -18.86 -8.77 -4.56
N PRO A 175 -19.77 -7.83 -4.87
CA PRO A 175 -19.98 -6.63 -4.07
C PRO A 175 -20.34 -6.89 -2.60
N THR A 176 -20.88 -8.07 -2.27
CA THR A 176 -21.18 -8.45 -0.89
C THR A 176 -19.94 -8.81 -0.07
N ASN A 177 -18.83 -9.11 -0.75
CA ASN A 177 -17.55 -9.53 -0.15
C ASN A 177 -16.42 -8.54 -0.42
N SER A 178 -16.72 -7.37 -1.00
CA SER A 178 -15.72 -6.33 -1.28
C SER A 178 -16.25 -4.93 -1.06
N THR A 179 -15.31 -4.00 -0.84
CA THR A 179 -15.57 -2.57 -0.69
C THR A 179 -14.48 -1.79 -1.40
N SER A 180 -14.83 -0.80 -2.22
CA SER A 180 -13.87 0.18 -2.74
C SER A 180 -13.64 1.28 -1.71
N LEU A 181 -12.38 1.51 -1.34
CA LEU A 181 -11.96 2.52 -0.38
C LEU A 181 -11.17 3.62 -1.08
N SER A 182 -11.36 4.88 -0.67
CA SER A 182 -10.58 6.02 -1.15
C SER A 182 -10.49 7.09 -0.07
N SER A 183 -9.30 7.65 0.12
CA SER A 183 -9.07 8.75 1.06
C SER A 183 -7.90 9.62 0.60
N GLY A 184 -7.99 10.91 0.91
CA GLY A 184 -6.84 11.80 0.89
C GLY A 184 -5.90 11.53 2.07
N LEU A 185 -4.60 11.75 1.89
CA LEU A 185 -3.60 11.77 2.97
C LEU A 185 -3.36 13.23 3.39
N THR A 186 -4.26 13.76 4.22
CA THR A 186 -4.29 15.18 4.58
C THR A 186 -2.99 15.64 5.24
N GLY A 187 -2.43 16.74 4.75
CA GLY A 187 -1.21 17.34 5.30
C GLY A 187 0.08 16.59 4.96
N LEU A 188 0.01 15.60 4.05
CA LEU A 188 1.20 14.95 3.53
C LEU A 188 1.82 15.79 2.41
N THR A 189 3.06 16.19 2.62
CA THR A 189 3.98 16.68 1.58
C THR A 189 5.13 15.69 1.46
N LEU A 190 5.45 15.25 0.24
CA LEU A 190 6.58 14.36 -0.05
C LEU A 190 7.64 15.14 -0.83
N GLN A 191 8.76 15.46 -0.18
CA GLN A 191 9.83 16.23 -0.80
C GLN A 191 10.56 15.42 -1.87
N ALA A 192 11.27 16.12 -2.76
CA ALA A 192 12.16 15.48 -3.72
C ALA A 192 13.21 14.61 -3.00
N GLY A 193 13.38 13.38 -3.46
CA GLY A 193 14.25 12.35 -2.88
C GLY A 193 13.65 11.59 -1.69
N GLU A 194 12.51 12.00 -1.14
CA GLU A 194 11.86 11.28 -0.05
C GLU A 194 11.08 10.05 -0.54
N THR A 195 10.96 9.08 0.36
CA THR A 195 10.21 7.85 0.13
C THR A 195 8.98 7.81 1.03
N LEU A 196 7.83 7.55 0.42
CA LEU A 196 6.55 7.28 1.07
C LEU A 196 6.34 5.77 1.14
N MET A 197 6.08 5.26 2.35
CA MET A 197 5.56 3.91 2.58
C MET A 197 4.05 3.99 2.78
N LEU A 198 3.30 3.23 2.00
CA LEU A 198 1.88 2.94 2.22
C LEU A 198 1.79 1.49 2.73
N ARG A 199 1.15 1.28 3.88
CA ARG A 199 1.17 -0.01 4.58
C ARG A 199 -0.22 -0.49 4.92
N TRP A 200 -0.48 -1.76 4.62
CA TRP A 200 -1.64 -2.52 5.04
C TRP A 200 -1.22 -3.58 6.06
N ILE A 201 -1.95 -3.67 7.17
CA ILE A 201 -1.73 -4.66 8.23
C ILE A 201 -2.99 -5.50 8.39
N ASP A 202 -2.81 -6.81 8.22
CA ASP A 202 -3.77 -7.85 8.59
C ASP A 202 -3.25 -8.57 9.84
N LEU A 203 -4.07 -8.62 10.90
CA LEU A 203 -3.66 -9.26 12.15
C LEU A 203 -3.86 -10.77 12.04
N ASN A 204 -3.07 -11.53 12.79
CA ASN A 204 -3.53 -12.84 13.25
C ASN A 204 -4.54 -12.57 14.36
N ASP A 205 -5.81 -12.58 14.01
CA ASP A 205 -6.91 -12.26 14.90
C ASP A 205 -7.06 -13.30 16.03
N VAL A 206 -7.91 -12.98 17.00
CA VAL A 206 -8.21 -13.93 18.07
C VAL A 206 -9.05 -15.07 17.51
N SER A 207 -8.58 -16.31 17.71
CA SER A 207 -9.19 -17.55 17.20
C SER A 207 -8.94 -17.80 15.70
N ASN A 208 -9.92 -17.58 14.82
CA ASN A 208 -9.83 -17.92 13.39
C ASN A 208 -9.82 -16.66 12.55
N ASP A 209 -9.06 -16.69 11.45
CA ASP A 209 -8.93 -15.56 10.52
C ASP A 209 -9.86 -15.68 9.31
N HIS A 210 -10.37 -14.53 8.90
CA HIS A 210 -10.87 -14.24 7.58
C HIS A 210 -9.66 -14.02 6.67
N PHE A 211 -9.86 -14.19 5.36
CA PHE A 211 -8.82 -13.85 4.39
C PHE A 211 -9.19 -12.54 3.73
N LEU A 212 -8.47 -11.50 4.10
CA LEU A 212 -8.64 -10.14 3.61
C LEU A 212 -7.50 -9.82 2.66
N THR A 213 -7.85 -9.15 1.57
CA THR A 213 -6.95 -8.89 0.45
C THR A 213 -7.13 -7.47 -0.04
N ILE A 214 -6.13 -6.99 -0.78
CA ILE A 214 -6.17 -5.71 -1.48
C ILE A 214 -6.04 -5.93 -2.97
N ASP A 215 -6.77 -5.11 -3.72
CA ASP A 215 -6.74 -5.05 -5.17
C ASP A 215 -6.87 -3.60 -5.68
N ASP A 216 -6.63 -3.36 -6.97
CA ASP A 216 -6.87 -2.09 -7.67
C ASP A 216 -6.30 -0.87 -6.93
N VAL A 217 -5.08 -1.00 -6.42
CA VAL A 217 -4.40 0.07 -5.68
C VAL A 217 -4.09 1.20 -6.66
N SER A 218 -4.52 2.41 -6.32
CA SER A 218 -4.20 3.64 -7.05
C SER A 218 -3.71 4.70 -6.08
N VAL A 219 -2.68 5.43 -6.50
CA VAL A 219 -2.11 6.56 -5.77
C VAL A 219 -1.95 7.71 -6.73
N THR A 220 -2.53 8.87 -6.40
CA THR A 220 -2.31 10.12 -7.13
C THR A 220 -1.79 11.20 -6.19
N ALA A 221 -1.01 12.13 -6.72
CA ALA A 221 -0.53 13.32 -6.02
C ALA A 221 -0.26 14.44 -7.03
N ASP A 222 -0.35 15.68 -6.56
CA ASP A 222 -0.10 16.87 -7.37
C ASP A 222 1.34 17.35 -7.15
N ALA A 223 2.02 17.74 -8.22
CA ALA A 223 3.27 18.48 -8.10
C ALA A 223 2.99 19.91 -7.64
N VAL A 224 3.68 20.35 -6.60
CA VAL A 224 3.65 21.74 -6.16
C VAL A 224 4.50 22.56 -7.15
N PRO A 225 3.93 23.55 -7.86
CA PRO A 225 4.71 24.38 -8.77
C PRO A 225 5.78 25.15 -8.01
N GLU A 226 7.01 25.16 -8.52
CA GLU A 226 8.06 26.03 -7.99
C GLU A 226 7.59 27.50 -8.08
N PRO A 227 7.84 28.35 -7.07
CA PRO A 227 7.57 29.77 -7.18
C PRO A 227 8.30 30.32 -8.40
N ALA A 228 7.55 30.88 -9.36
CA ALA A 228 8.14 31.55 -10.50
C ALA A 228 9.08 32.64 -9.96
N THR A 229 10.39 32.46 -10.15
CA THR A 229 11.39 33.43 -9.69
C THR A 229 11.17 34.70 -10.50
N MET A 230 10.47 35.68 -9.91
CA MET A 230 10.33 37.00 -10.49
C MET A 230 11.71 37.65 -10.49
N ILE A 231 12.42 37.60 -11.63
CA ILE A 231 13.65 38.36 -11.82
C ILE A 231 13.24 39.85 -11.88
N ILE A 232 13.28 40.53 -10.74
CA ILE A 232 13.18 41.99 -10.70
C ILE A 232 14.50 42.54 -11.24
N PHE A 233 14.55 42.85 -12.54
CA PHE A 233 15.59 43.73 -13.08
C PHE A 233 15.31 45.16 -12.60
N ALA A 234 15.77 45.50 -11.40
CA ALA A 234 15.88 46.90 -10.98
C ALA A 234 17.06 47.54 -11.74
N GLY A 235 16.78 48.07 -12.93
CA GLY A 235 17.73 48.87 -13.69
C GLY A 235 18.11 50.13 -12.93
N ALA A 236 19.34 50.20 -12.43
CA ALA A 236 19.93 51.40 -11.87
C ALA A 236 20.25 52.39 -13.00
N ALA A 237 19.38 53.39 -13.22
CA ALA A 237 19.71 54.56 -14.02
C ALA A 237 20.25 55.67 -13.12
N ALA A 238 21.53 55.56 -12.76
CA ALA A 238 22.31 56.70 -12.27
C ALA A 238 22.99 57.36 -13.47
N ILE A 239 22.39 58.43 -14.01
CA ILE A 239 23.13 59.39 -14.85
C ILE A 239 22.96 60.78 -14.27
N ALA A 240 24.10 61.29 -13.82
CA ALA A 240 24.31 62.62 -13.27
C ALA A 240 24.02 63.72 -14.30
N ALA A 241 23.38 64.81 -13.85
CA ALA A 241 23.45 66.10 -14.52
C ALA A 241 23.50 67.26 -13.51
N HIS A 242 24.73 67.65 -13.23
CA HIS A 242 25.20 69.05 -13.20
C HIS A 242 24.68 70.01 -12.11
N ARG A 243 25.44 70.08 -11.01
CA ARG A 243 25.68 71.34 -10.28
C ARG A 243 26.46 72.32 -11.18
N ARG A 244 25.97 73.55 -11.37
CA ARG A 244 26.69 74.82 -11.08
C ARG A 244 25.91 76.11 -11.45
N ARG A 245 25.67 76.93 -10.41
CA ARG A 245 25.77 78.42 -10.31
C ARG A 245 24.87 79.31 -11.19
N LYS A 246 23.98 80.09 -10.57
CA LYS A 246 24.25 81.40 -9.95
C LYS A 246 23.24 81.66 -8.84
#